data_AF-A0A4Q5R0Y8-F1
#
_entry.id   AF-A0A4Q5R0Y8-F1
#
_cell.length_a   1.000
_cell.length_b   1.000
_cell.length_c   1.000
_cell.angle_alpha   90.00
_cell.angle_beta   90.00
_cell.angle_gamma   90.00
#
_symmetry.space_group_name_H-M   'P 1'
#
loop_
_entity.id
_entity.type
_entity.pdbx_description
1 polymer ?
#
loop_
_entity_poly.entity_id
_entity_poly.type
_entity_poly.pdbx_seq_one_letter_code
_entity_poly.pdbx_strand_id
1 'polypeptide(L)'
;MITHSFLAGLGLLLVSLVSGRQPLAGPPLPAAIRRALPAGYAVLNAARGDLNRDAWPDWLVVLHRPDEQKTSDVVDHPTKRPLLVFVGGAGGTYTLAARSDNAVYCVDCGGMMGDPFMDLAIKKGYFTVEHYGGSAQRWTRFVTFKYDPAARTWLLHRDGSERFHALDPEHGTTTATTVKDFGRVPLAKFDIYKE
;
A
#
# COMPACT_ATOMS: atom_id res chain seq x y z
N MET A 1 61.34 -22.30 32.44
CA MET A 1 61.50 -21.05 31.66
C MET A 1 60.39 -20.99 30.64
N ILE A 2 59.76 -19.83 30.55
CA ILE A 2 58.44 -19.58 29.96
C ILE A 2 58.54 -19.59 28.43
N THR A 3 57.75 -20.43 27.76
CA THR A 3 57.51 -20.35 26.31
C THR A 3 56.29 -19.48 26.06
N HIS A 4 56.49 -18.32 25.41
CA HIS A 4 55.41 -17.48 24.89
C HIS A 4 55.17 -17.81 23.42
N SER A 5 54.00 -18.41 23.16
CA SER A 5 53.46 -18.56 21.80
C SER A 5 52.67 -17.31 21.44
N PHE A 6 53.14 -16.55 20.45
CA PHE A 6 52.36 -15.50 19.79
C PHE A 6 51.52 -16.14 18.68
N LEU A 7 50.19 -16.13 18.82
CA LEU A 7 49.25 -16.39 17.73
C LEU A 7 48.68 -15.05 17.27
N ALA A 8 49.01 -14.66 16.04
CA ALA A 8 48.44 -13.52 15.36
C ALA A 8 46.98 -13.83 14.98
N GLY A 9 46.03 -13.06 15.54
CA GLY A 9 44.63 -13.14 15.21
C GLY A 9 44.34 -12.53 13.84
N LEU A 10 43.89 -13.35 12.90
CA LEU A 10 43.35 -12.92 11.61
C LEU A 10 41.95 -12.34 11.86
N GLY A 11 41.82 -11.00 11.82
CA GLY A 11 40.54 -10.31 11.93
C GLY A 11 39.67 -10.57 10.70
N LEU A 12 38.64 -11.41 10.85
CA LEU A 12 37.63 -11.63 9.84
C LEU A 12 36.67 -10.42 9.84
N LEU A 13 36.82 -9.51 8.89
CA LEU A 13 35.84 -8.45 8.65
C LEU A 13 34.52 -9.08 8.17
N LEU A 14 33.53 -9.15 9.07
CA LEU A 14 32.14 -9.40 8.72
C LEU A 14 31.58 -8.17 7.99
N VAL A 15 31.67 -8.18 6.67
CA VAL A 15 30.90 -7.27 5.81
C VAL A 15 29.43 -7.63 6.00
N SER A 16 28.74 -6.84 6.83
CA SER A 16 27.29 -6.92 6.96
C SER A 16 26.68 -6.48 5.63
N LEU A 17 26.26 -7.44 4.80
CA LEU A 17 25.41 -7.20 3.65
C LEU A 17 24.07 -6.66 4.17
N VAL A 18 23.95 -5.34 4.24
CA VAL A 18 22.65 -4.68 4.29
C VAL A 18 22.01 -4.94 2.93
N SER A 19 21.25 -6.03 2.82
CA SER A 19 20.34 -6.23 1.70
C SER A 19 19.28 -5.13 1.78
N GLY A 20 19.52 -4.02 1.07
CA GLY A 20 18.47 -3.09 0.75
C GLY A 20 17.35 -3.87 0.07
N ARG A 21 16.13 -3.85 0.64
CA ARG A 21 14.94 -4.35 -0.04
C ARG A 21 14.76 -3.50 -1.30
N GLN A 22 15.22 -4.03 -2.43
CA GLN A 22 14.80 -3.52 -3.72
C GLN A 22 13.28 -3.73 -3.78
N PRO A 23 12.48 -2.68 -4.04
CA PRO A 23 11.04 -2.87 -4.20
C PRO A 23 10.85 -3.89 -5.31
N LEU A 24 10.28 -5.05 -4.97
CA LEU A 24 9.96 -6.09 -5.94
C LEU A 24 9.05 -5.43 -6.95
N ALA A 25 9.55 -5.17 -8.15
CA ALA A 25 8.73 -4.71 -9.25
C ALA A 25 7.57 -5.71 -9.37
N GLY A 26 6.34 -5.25 -9.11
CA GLY A 26 5.14 -6.08 -9.20
C GLY A 26 5.06 -6.76 -10.58
N PRO A 27 4.23 -7.81 -10.72
CA PRO A 27 4.10 -8.50 -11.99
C PRO A 27 3.74 -7.51 -13.11
N PRO A 28 4.29 -7.68 -14.33
CA PRO A 28 4.07 -6.72 -15.41
C PRO A 28 2.58 -6.62 -15.74
N LEU A 29 2.03 -5.41 -15.72
CA LEU A 29 0.60 -5.18 -15.99
C LEU A 29 0.24 -5.63 -17.41
N PRO A 30 -0.94 -6.23 -17.62
CA PRO A 30 -1.47 -6.54 -18.95
C PRO A 30 -1.49 -5.32 -19.88
N ALA A 31 -1.21 -5.52 -21.17
CA ALA A 31 -1.18 -4.43 -22.15
C ALA A 31 -2.53 -3.69 -22.26
N ALA A 32 -3.64 -4.40 -22.09
CA ALA A 32 -4.98 -3.81 -22.06
C ALA A 32 -5.13 -2.80 -20.91
N ILE A 33 -4.65 -3.14 -19.71
CA ILE A 33 -4.67 -2.24 -18.55
C ILE A 33 -3.74 -1.05 -18.79
N ARG A 34 -2.50 -1.28 -19.26
CA ARG A 34 -1.54 -0.19 -19.53
C ARG A 34 -2.10 0.87 -20.48
N ARG A 35 -2.83 0.45 -21.52
CA ARG A 35 -3.48 1.37 -22.48
C ARG A 35 -4.67 2.13 -21.90
N ALA A 36 -5.29 1.61 -20.83
CA ALA A 36 -6.42 2.24 -20.17
C ALA A 36 -6.01 3.22 -19.05
N LEU A 37 -4.71 3.31 -18.73
CA LEU A 37 -4.24 4.22 -17.68
C LEU A 37 -4.39 5.68 -18.14
N PRO A 38 -4.80 6.59 -17.25
CA PRO A 38 -4.87 8.01 -17.56
C PRO A 38 -3.49 8.57 -17.93
N ALA A 39 -3.46 9.47 -18.91
CA ALA A 39 -2.24 10.17 -19.29
C ALA A 39 -1.68 10.99 -18.11
N GLY A 40 -0.35 11.13 -18.06
CA GLY A 40 0.35 11.87 -17.00
C GLY A 40 0.54 11.10 -15.69
N TYR A 41 0.09 9.84 -15.61
CA TYR A 41 0.31 8.95 -14.47
C TYR A 41 1.28 7.83 -14.81
N ALA A 42 2.01 7.38 -13.78
CA ALA A 42 2.81 6.17 -13.77
C ALA A 42 2.27 5.19 -12.73
N VAL A 43 2.57 3.90 -12.91
CA VAL A 43 2.18 2.85 -11.94
C VAL A 43 3.13 2.93 -10.74
N LEU A 44 2.57 3.18 -9.55
CA LEU A 44 3.32 3.14 -8.29
C LEU A 44 3.47 1.70 -7.81
N ASN A 45 2.35 0.96 -7.78
CA ASN A 45 2.31 -0.45 -7.39
C ASN A 45 1.11 -1.13 -8.06
N ALA A 46 1.17 -2.45 -8.22
CA ALA A 46 0.06 -3.24 -8.70
C ALA A 46 0.08 -4.65 -8.10
N ALA A 47 -1.10 -5.13 -7.72
CA ALA A 47 -1.31 -6.47 -7.21
C ALA A 47 -2.33 -7.21 -8.09
N ARG A 48 -2.03 -8.48 -8.39
CA ARG A 48 -2.91 -9.39 -9.12
C ARG A 48 -3.56 -10.36 -8.14
N GLY A 49 -4.86 -10.58 -8.27
CA GLY A 49 -5.55 -11.53 -7.41
C GLY A 49 -7.03 -11.65 -7.74
N ASP A 50 -7.77 -12.34 -6.88
CA ASP A 50 -9.22 -12.47 -6.97
C ASP A 50 -9.89 -11.34 -6.16
N LEU A 51 -10.40 -10.32 -6.83
CA LEU A 51 -11.06 -9.15 -6.23
C LEU A 51 -12.58 -9.25 -6.27
N ASN A 52 -13.17 -9.90 -7.29
CA ASN A 52 -14.63 -9.99 -7.45
C ASN A 52 -15.21 -11.41 -7.23
N ARG A 53 -14.38 -12.38 -6.85
CA ARG A 53 -14.73 -13.78 -6.57
C ARG A 53 -15.21 -14.56 -7.78
N ASP A 54 -14.65 -14.30 -8.95
CA ASP A 54 -14.87 -15.08 -10.16
C ASP A 54 -13.63 -15.91 -10.56
N ALA A 55 -13.67 -16.51 -11.76
CA ALA A 55 -12.61 -17.38 -12.26
C ALA A 55 -11.44 -16.61 -12.93
N TRP A 56 -11.63 -15.32 -13.19
CA TRP A 56 -10.68 -14.48 -13.90
C TRP A 56 -9.85 -13.65 -12.93
N PRO A 57 -8.53 -13.57 -13.13
CA PRO A 57 -7.68 -12.79 -12.27
C PRO A 57 -7.89 -11.29 -12.51
N ASP A 58 -8.01 -10.56 -11.41
CA ASP A 58 -8.20 -9.11 -11.37
C ASP A 58 -6.88 -8.39 -11.05
N TRP A 59 -6.90 -7.06 -11.20
CA TRP A 59 -5.77 -6.19 -10.87
C TRP A 59 -6.21 -5.00 -10.02
N LEU A 60 -5.46 -4.77 -8.96
CA LEU A 60 -5.47 -3.55 -8.19
C LEU A 60 -4.23 -2.73 -8.58
N VAL A 61 -4.41 -1.48 -9.00
CA VAL A 61 -3.32 -0.65 -9.52
C VAL A 61 -3.34 0.71 -8.82
N VAL A 62 -2.23 1.06 -8.18
CA VAL A 62 -2.02 2.40 -7.63
C VAL A 62 -1.22 3.21 -8.63
N LEU A 63 -1.69 4.41 -8.91
CA LEU A 63 -1.03 5.37 -9.78
C LEU A 63 -0.45 6.52 -8.97
N HIS A 64 0.61 7.10 -9.51
CA HIS A 64 1.21 8.32 -9.02
C HIS A 64 1.53 9.27 -10.17
N ARG A 65 1.71 10.56 -9.86
CA ARG A 65 2.27 11.50 -10.84
C ARG A 65 3.80 11.45 -10.75
N PRO A 66 4.54 11.42 -11.87
CA PRO A 66 6.01 11.40 -11.82
C PRO A 66 6.64 12.61 -11.10
N ASP A 67 5.91 13.74 -11.02
CA ASP A 67 6.34 14.98 -10.39
C ASP A 67 5.82 15.17 -8.96
N GLU A 68 5.08 14.21 -8.37
CA GLU A 68 4.39 14.38 -7.08
C GLU A 68 5.32 14.76 -5.93
N GLN A 69 6.59 14.35 -5.98
CA GLN A 69 7.59 14.72 -4.97
C GLN A 69 7.91 16.21 -4.91
N LYS A 70 7.55 16.96 -5.94
CA LYS A 70 7.75 18.41 -6.04
C LYS A 70 6.43 19.18 -5.97
N THR A 71 5.32 18.53 -6.25
CA THR A 71 4.01 19.17 -6.46
C THR A 71 2.99 18.84 -5.38
N SER A 72 3.22 17.78 -4.59
CA SER A 72 2.38 17.48 -3.42
C SER A 72 2.67 18.45 -2.29
N ASP A 73 1.60 18.94 -1.68
CA ASP A 73 1.62 19.70 -0.43
C ASP A 73 0.64 19.04 0.54
N VAL A 74 1.15 18.33 1.54
CA VAL A 74 0.32 17.62 2.52
C VAL A 74 -0.72 18.51 3.24
N VAL A 75 -0.46 19.81 3.40
CA VAL A 75 -1.32 20.73 4.16
C VAL A 75 -2.44 21.27 3.28
N ASP A 76 -2.08 21.86 2.15
CA ASP A 76 -3.04 22.62 1.33
C ASP A 76 -3.55 21.81 0.13
N HIS A 77 -2.66 21.07 -0.53
CA HIS A 77 -2.94 20.44 -1.82
C HIS A 77 -2.25 19.06 -1.96
N PRO A 78 -2.67 18.04 -1.19
CA PRO A 78 -2.03 16.74 -1.26
C PRO A 78 -2.28 16.13 -2.64
N THR A 79 -1.22 15.78 -3.36
CA THR A 79 -1.34 15.14 -4.67
C THR A 79 -1.97 13.77 -4.48
N LYS A 80 -3.14 13.58 -5.10
CA LYS A 80 -3.94 12.37 -4.99
C LYS A 80 -3.33 11.23 -5.81
N ARG A 81 -3.36 10.03 -5.25
CA ARG A 81 -2.90 8.78 -5.88
C ARG A 81 -4.09 7.89 -6.22
N PRO A 82 -4.49 7.82 -7.50
CA PRO A 82 -5.61 6.98 -7.91
C PRO A 82 -5.35 5.49 -7.63
N LEU A 83 -6.29 4.86 -6.94
CA LEU A 83 -6.43 3.41 -6.83
C LEU A 83 -7.46 2.93 -7.84
N LEU A 84 -7.06 2.04 -8.74
CA LEU A 84 -7.89 1.48 -9.81
C LEU A 84 -8.11 -0.02 -9.59
N VAL A 85 -9.36 -0.45 -9.74
CA VAL A 85 -9.75 -1.87 -9.72
C VAL A 85 -10.14 -2.30 -11.13
N PHE A 86 -9.34 -3.17 -11.74
CA PHE A 86 -9.63 -3.78 -13.03
C PHE A 86 -10.11 -5.21 -12.82
N VAL A 87 -11.30 -5.51 -13.33
CA VAL A 87 -11.86 -6.87 -13.32
C VAL A 87 -11.48 -7.60 -14.60
N GLY A 88 -10.98 -8.82 -14.45
CA GLY A 88 -10.64 -9.72 -15.55
C GLY A 88 -11.89 -10.31 -16.21
N GLY A 89 -11.79 -10.63 -17.49
CA GLY A 89 -12.85 -11.30 -18.24
C GLY A 89 -12.32 -12.31 -19.22
N ALA A 90 -13.25 -13.00 -19.90
CA ALA A 90 -12.93 -13.98 -20.92
C ALA A 90 -12.02 -13.38 -22.01
N GLY A 91 -11.11 -14.20 -22.54
CA GLY A 91 -10.18 -13.79 -23.58
C GLY A 91 -9.10 -12.78 -23.13
N GLY A 92 -8.88 -12.63 -21.82
CA GLY A 92 -7.88 -11.69 -21.29
C GLY A 92 -8.32 -10.21 -21.36
N THR A 93 -9.64 -9.98 -21.40
CA THR A 93 -10.22 -8.63 -21.34
C THR A 93 -10.16 -8.09 -19.92
N TYR A 94 -10.14 -6.76 -19.79
CA TYR A 94 -10.16 -6.09 -18.49
C TYR A 94 -11.10 -4.88 -18.54
N THR A 95 -11.88 -4.70 -17.48
CA THR A 95 -12.78 -3.55 -17.30
C THR A 95 -12.41 -2.78 -16.05
N LEU A 96 -12.31 -1.45 -16.12
CA LEU A 96 -12.17 -0.60 -14.93
C LEU A 96 -13.49 -0.62 -14.16
N ALA A 97 -13.54 -1.38 -13.07
CA ALA A 97 -14.76 -1.62 -12.29
C ALA A 97 -14.95 -0.63 -11.14
N ALA A 98 -13.85 -0.10 -10.58
CA ALA A 98 -13.90 0.93 -9.56
C ALA A 98 -12.63 1.79 -9.57
N ARG A 99 -12.76 3.01 -9.06
CA ARG A 99 -11.67 3.95 -8.85
C ARG A 99 -11.89 4.71 -7.54
N SER A 100 -10.81 4.97 -6.80
CA SER A 100 -10.81 5.94 -5.71
C SER A 100 -9.54 6.78 -5.76
N ASP A 101 -9.69 8.09 -5.69
CA ASP A 101 -8.56 9.02 -5.61
C ASP A 101 -8.20 9.37 -4.17
N ASN A 102 -8.89 8.79 -3.18
CA ASN A 102 -8.69 9.07 -1.76
C ASN A 102 -8.52 7.78 -0.92
N ALA A 103 -8.19 6.64 -1.54
CA ALA A 103 -7.92 5.38 -0.81
C ALA A 103 -6.43 5.18 -0.47
N VAL A 104 -5.56 6.01 -1.05
CA VAL A 104 -4.10 5.95 -0.90
C VAL A 104 -3.61 7.33 -0.47
N TYR A 105 -2.76 7.38 0.54
CA TYR A 105 -2.16 8.63 0.99
C TYR A 105 -1.20 9.24 -0.04
N CYS A 106 -1.05 10.55 0.02
CA CYS A 106 -0.11 11.31 -0.80
C CYS A 106 1.34 10.96 -0.42
N VAL A 107 2.29 11.34 -1.29
CA VAL A 107 3.70 10.98 -1.15
C VAL A 107 4.42 11.59 0.05
N ASP A 108 3.86 12.64 0.63
CA ASP A 108 4.40 13.39 1.77
C ASP A 108 3.47 13.31 3.00
N CYS A 109 2.47 12.43 2.95
CA CYS A 109 1.48 12.23 4.01
C CYS A 109 1.99 11.39 5.21
N GLY A 110 3.23 10.90 5.17
CA GLY A 110 3.80 10.02 6.21
C GLY A 110 4.55 10.75 7.32
N GLY A 111 4.53 12.09 7.36
CA GLY A 111 5.27 12.88 8.34
C GLY A 111 6.78 12.84 8.08
N MET A 112 7.60 12.76 9.13
CA MET A 112 9.06 12.74 9.00
C MET A 112 9.59 11.49 8.26
N MET A 113 8.77 10.45 8.17
CA MET A 113 9.07 9.22 7.43
C MET A 113 8.89 9.36 5.91
N GLY A 114 8.27 10.44 5.42
CA GLY A 114 8.07 10.68 3.99
C GLY A 114 6.85 9.96 3.43
N ASP A 115 7.04 9.12 2.42
CA ASP A 115 5.95 8.40 1.73
C ASP A 115 5.36 7.30 2.60
N PRO A 116 4.07 7.39 2.97
CA PRO A 116 3.46 6.40 3.83
C PRO A 116 2.95 5.16 3.11
N PHE A 117 2.86 5.14 1.77
CA PHE A 117 2.32 3.98 1.06
C PHE A 117 3.31 2.80 1.12
N MET A 118 2.83 1.64 1.59
CA MET A 118 3.66 0.45 1.76
C MET A 118 3.37 -0.62 0.72
N ASP A 119 2.13 -1.11 0.67
CA ASP A 119 1.78 -2.22 -0.22
C ASP A 119 0.27 -2.36 -0.46
N LEU A 120 -0.06 -3.30 -1.34
CA LEU A 120 -1.40 -3.79 -1.62
C LEU A 120 -1.49 -5.29 -1.31
N ALA A 121 -2.41 -5.68 -0.43
CA ALA A 121 -2.70 -7.09 -0.18
C ALA A 121 -4.05 -7.47 -0.79
N ILE A 122 -4.13 -8.61 -1.48
CA ILE A 122 -5.39 -9.17 -2.02
C ILE A 122 -5.63 -10.56 -1.42
N LYS A 123 -6.85 -10.81 -0.93
CA LYS A 123 -7.25 -12.10 -0.39
C LYS A 123 -8.74 -12.37 -0.60
N LYS A 124 -9.09 -13.22 -1.57
CA LYS A 124 -10.45 -13.79 -1.77
C LYS A 124 -11.58 -12.76 -1.72
N GLY A 125 -11.55 -11.78 -2.63
CA GLY A 125 -12.54 -10.71 -2.70
C GLY A 125 -12.35 -9.56 -1.71
N TYR A 126 -11.27 -9.59 -0.92
CA TYR A 126 -10.82 -8.49 -0.10
C TYR A 126 -9.54 -7.92 -0.67
N PHE A 127 -9.34 -6.62 -0.49
CA PHE A 127 -8.02 -6.02 -0.62
C PHE A 127 -7.76 -5.02 0.49
N THR A 128 -6.49 -4.79 0.81
CA THR A 128 -6.04 -3.82 1.81
C THR A 128 -5.02 -2.88 1.17
N VAL A 129 -5.15 -1.60 1.46
CA VAL A 129 -4.10 -0.60 1.22
C VAL A 129 -3.36 -0.38 2.53
N GLU A 130 -2.05 -0.65 2.52
CA GLU A 130 -1.20 -0.61 3.71
C GLU A 130 -0.39 0.67 3.74
N HIS A 131 -0.38 1.33 4.89
CA HIS A 131 0.37 2.55 5.11
C HIS A 131 1.17 2.49 6.41
N TYR A 132 2.30 3.19 6.43
CA TYR A 132 3.17 3.32 7.60
C TYR A 132 3.88 4.67 7.60
N GLY A 133 3.84 5.39 8.72
CA GLY A 133 4.45 6.71 8.81
C GLY A 133 4.69 7.16 10.24
N GLY A 134 4.91 8.46 10.39
CA GLY A 134 5.12 9.15 11.67
C GLY A 134 6.52 9.75 11.82
N SER A 135 7.00 9.75 13.06
CA SER A 135 8.34 10.20 13.44
C SER A 135 8.88 9.31 14.58
N ALA A 136 9.17 9.86 15.75
CA ALA A 136 9.38 9.08 16.97
C ALA A 136 8.08 8.34 17.37
N GLN A 137 6.93 8.98 17.17
CA GLN A 137 5.63 8.32 17.23
C GLN A 137 5.29 7.78 15.84
N ARG A 138 5.24 6.45 15.72
CA ARG A 138 4.97 5.73 14.48
C ARG A 138 3.52 5.29 14.43
N TRP A 139 3.03 5.10 13.22
CA TRP A 139 1.70 4.56 12.99
C TRP A 139 1.67 3.65 11.78
N THR A 140 0.79 2.66 11.81
CA THR A 140 0.32 1.90 10.64
C THR A 140 -1.15 2.21 10.39
N ARG A 141 -1.60 2.12 9.14
CA ARG A 141 -3.02 2.15 8.78
C ARG A 141 -3.30 1.12 7.69
N PHE A 142 -4.26 0.25 7.95
CA PHE A 142 -4.68 -0.84 7.07
C PHE A 142 -6.15 -0.61 6.69
N VAL A 143 -6.37 -0.13 5.47
CA VAL A 143 -7.72 0.12 4.96
C VAL A 143 -8.15 -1.04 4.08
N THR A 144 -9.07 -1.87 4.57
CA THR A 144 -9.54 -3.08 3.90
C THR A 144 -10.90 -2.85 3.28
N PHE A 145 -11.04 -3.21 2.01
CA PHE A 145 -12.29 -3.25 1.27
C PHE A 145 -12.67 -4.68 0.93
N LYS A 146 -13.98 -4.93 0.78
CA LYS A 146 -14.55 -6.22 0.43
C LYS A 146 -15.53 -6.07 -0.72
N TYR A 147 -15.48 -6.97 -1.68
CA TYR A 147 -16.46 -7.06 -2.75
C TYR A 147 -17.85 -7.43 -2.22
N ASP A 148 -18.85 -6.64 -2.59
CA ASP A 148 -20.27 -6.86 -2.35
C ASP A 148 -20.92 -7.27 -3.68
N PRO A 149 -21.36 -8.54 -3.84
CA PRO A 149 -21.95 -9.02 -5.09
C PRO A 149 -23.26 -8.33 -5.48
N ALA A 150 -24.04 -7.84 -4.51
CA ALA A 150 -25.32 -7.20 -4.77
C ALA A 150 -25.10 -5.78 -5.33
N ALA A 151 -24.15 -5.05 -4.76
CA ALA A 151 -23.76 -3.72 -5.22
C ALA A 151 -22.75 -3.76 -6.39
N ARG A 152 -22.17 -4.92 -6.68
CA ARG A 152 -21.15 -5.14 -7.72
C ARG A 152 -19.98 -4.16 -7.58
N THR A 153 -19.56 -3.90 -6.34
CA THR A 153 -18.48 -2.96 -6.01
C THR A 153 -17.80 -3.35 -4.70
N TRP A 154 -16.71 -2.68 -4.35
CA TRP A 154 -15.99 -2.88 -3.10
C TRP A 154 -16.46 -1.88 -2.06
N LEU A 155 -16.80 -2.38 -0.89
CA LEU A 155 -17.22 -1.58 0.26
C LEU A 155 -16.12 -1.62 1.32
N LEU A 156 -15.94 -0.50 2.05
CA LEU A 156 -15.08 -0.46 3.22
C LEU A 156 -15.53 -1.54 4.19
N HIS A 157 -14.57 -2.36 4.62
CA HIS A 157 -14.80 -3.48 5.51
C HIS A 157 -14.19 -3.24 6.88
N ARG A 158 -12.97 -2.69 6.90
CA ARG A 158 -12.21 -2.40 8.11
C ARG A 158 -11.24 -1.25 7.87
N ASP A 159 -11.07 -0.39 8.85
CA ASP A 159 -10.00 0.60 8.90
C ASP A 159 -9.26 0.42 10.24
N GLY A 160 -8.09 -0.20 10.18
CA GLY A 160 -7.29 -0.51 11.36
C GLY A 160 -6.07 0.39 11.45
N SER A 161 -5.67 0.76 12.66
CA SER A 161 -4.45 1.52 12.89
C SER A 161 -3.74 1.06 14.16
N GLU A 162 -2.41 1.02 14.09
CA GLU A 162 -1.55 0.86 15.26
C GLU A 162 -0.74 2.13 15.45
N ARG A 163 -0.45 2.50 16.69
CA ARG A 163 0.42 3.62 17.04
C ARG A 163 1.39 3.17 18.12
N PHE A 164 2.66 3.52 17.97
CA PHE A 164 3.69 3.09 18.92
C PHE A 164 4.89 4.04 18.90
N HIS A 165 5.65 4.07 19.99
CA HIS A 165 6.89 4.82 20.04
C HIS A 165 8.03 4.01 19.40
N ALA A 166 8.89 4.64 18.60
CA ALA A 166 9.95 3.97 17.85
C ALA A 166 10.97 3.23 18.73
N LEU A 167 11.17 3.70 19.97
CA LEU A 167 12.05 3.06 20.96
C LEU A 167 11.31 2.08 21.90
N ASP A 168 9.98 1.97 21.76
CA ASP A 168 9.15 1.11 22.60
C ASP A 168 7.95 0.57 21.80
N PRO A 169 8.19 -0.31 20.80
CA PRO A 169 7.15 -0.78 19.89
C PRO A 169 6.14 -1.73 20.55
N GLU A 170 6.53 -2.40 21.63
CA GLU A 170 5.70 -3.41 22.32
C GLU A 170 4.52 -2.81 23.09
N HIS A 171 4.62 -1.53 23.49
CA HIS A 171 3.58 -0.83 24.25
C HIS A 171 2.69 0.07 23.36
N GLY A 172 2.49 -0.33 22.10
CA GLY A 172 1.61 0.37 21.17
C GLY A 172 0.12 0.24 21.48
N THR A 173 -0.68 1.09 20.86
CA THR A 173 -2.15 1.02 20.87
C THR A 173 -2.66 0.59 19.51
N THR A 174 -3.59 -0.36 19.48
CA THR A 174 -4.29 -0.80 18.27
C THR A 174 -5.75 -0.37 18.31
N THR A 175 -6.24 0.19 17.20
CA THR A 175 -7.64 0.57 17.03
C THR A 175 -8.16 0.03 15.70
N ALA A 176 -9.48 -0.15 15.60
CA ALA A 176 -10.11 -0.45 14.34
C ALA A 176 -11.58 -0.05 14.33
N THR A 177 -12.01 0.49 13.20
CA THR A 177 -13.44 0.65 12.89
C THR A 177 -13.85 -0.39 11.85
N THR A 178 -15.12 -0.75 11.88
CA THR A 178 -15.72 -1.79 11.05
C THR A 178 -17.04 -1.30 10.47
N VAL A 179 -17.66 -2.13 9.64
CA VAL A 179 -18.98 -1.90 9.04
C VAL A 179 -20.04 -1.48 10.07
N LYS A 180 -19.88 -1.87 11.35
CA LYS A 180 -20.79 -1.45 12.43
C LYS A 180 -20.70 0.03 12.77
N ASP A 181 -19.53 0.63 12.56
CA ASP A 181 -19.22 2.01 12.95
C ASP A 181 -19.54 2.98 11.81
N PHE A 182 -19.19 2.62 10.57
CA PHE A 182 -19.34 3.50 9.40
C PHE A 182 -20.45 3.07 8.42
N GLY A 183 -21.13 1.95 8.65
CA GLY A 183 -22.17 1.45 7.76
C GLY A 183 -21.64 1.00 6.39
N ARG A 184 -22.33 1.36 5.31
CA ARG A 184 -21.98 0.98 3.93
C ARG A 184 -21.27 2.13 3.22
N VAL A 185 -19.95 2.02 3.08
CA VAL A 185 -19.12 3.02 2.38
C VAL A 185 -18.51 2.40 1.11
N PRO A 186 -18.94 2.77 -0.10
CA PRO A 186 -18.29 2.34 -1.33
C PRO A 186 -16.86 2.87 -1.45
N LEU A 187 -15.98 2.13 -2.12
CA LEU A 187 -14.59 2.52 -2.39
C LEU A 187 -14.47 3.95 -2.96
N ALA A 188 -15.32 4.29 -3.93
CA ALA A 188 -15.31 5.61 -4.57
C ALA A 188 -15.77 6.77 -3.66
N LYS A 189 -16.33 6.45 -2.48
CA LYS A 189 -16.79 7.43 -1.49
C LYS A 189 -15.91 7.47 -0.24
N PHE A 190 -15.05 6.47 -0.05
CA PHE A 190 -14.05 6.48 1.02
C PHE A 190 -13.08 7.64 0.82
N ASP A 191 -12.70 8.27 1.92
CA ASP A 191 -11.78 9.40 1.91
C ASP A 191 -10.80 9.29 3.09
N ILE A 192 -9.56 8.89 2.80
CA ILE A 192 -8.51 8.68 3.79
C ILE A 192 -8.09 9.97 4.51
N TYR A 193 -8.41 11.13 3.93
CA TYR A 193 -8.07 12.46 4.45
C TYR A 193 -9.13 13.03 5.39
N LYS A 194 -10.25 12.32 5.60
CA LYS A 194 -11.26 12.70 6.57
C LYS A 194 -11.02 11.99 7.89
N GLU A 195 -11.20 12.74 8.98
CA GLU A 195 -11.23 12.24 10.36
C GLU A 195 -12.55 11.55 10.68
#